data_AF-A0A1C7P1Z0-F1
#
_entry.id   AF-A0A1C7P1Z0-F1
#
_cell.length_a   1.000
_cell.length_b   1.000
_cell.length_c   1.000
_cell.angle_alpha   90.00
_cell.angle_beta   90.00
_cell.angle_gamma   90.00
#
_symmetry.space_group_name_H-M   'P 1'
#
loop_
_entity.id
_entity.type
_entity.pdbx_description
1 polymer ?
#
loop_
_entity_poly.entity_id
_entity_poly.type
_entity_poly.pdbx_seq_one_letter_code
_entity_poly.pdbx_strand_id
1 'polypeptide(L)'
;MTSVFKKIRLPRKVMFLIAGIVVLSGASGAFAVYSGKDALLRVAGRQVPSVSGLSCTTVETVKMRRNGQRWIRKYVSTDSAEGVDRVRTALRITGLLASEEKADLYQVVVLDEAGPLDRAHRRGPAIGAEVIFAPDPGKLPGMSAPFVARYNDGKANTVGLFYGRDVVLSADDIQTTLTAMNDRSDCFDPVAAAEAAGSAGSESGAESIEVAEGPVEVEADEKGFFGSMMAMVWGDKAAPAEPAEAAGH
;
A
#
# COMPACT_ATOMS: atom_id res chain seq x y z
N MET A 1 5.53 -51.78 -16.36
CA MET A 1 5.99 -51.36 -17.70
C MET A 1 7.07 -50.31 -17.51
N THR A 2 8.29 -50.64 -17.90
CA THR A 2 9.52 -49.90 -17.63
C THR A 2 9.71 -48.70 -18.56
N SER A 3 10.22 -47.62 -17.95
CA SER A 3 10.57 -46.31 -18.50
C SER A 3 11.22 -46.32 -19.90
N VAL A 4 10.69 -45.48 -20.80
CA VAL A 4 11.31 -45.12 -22.09
C VAL A 4 11.61 -43.62 -22.10
N PHE A 5 12.47 -43.15 -21.21
CA PHE A 5 13.13 -41.84 -21.39
C PHE A 5 14.38 -42.03 -22.25
N LYS A 6 14.18 -42.08 -23.57
CA LYS A 6 15.26 -41.99 -24.55
C LYS A 6 15.91 -40.61 -24.40
N LYS A 7 17.22 -40.57 -24.13
CA LYS A 7 18.07 -39.36 -24.11
C LYS A 7 17.86 -38.52 -25.38
N ILE A 8 17.02 -37.49 -25.31
CA ILE A 8 16.92 -36.46 -26.34
C ILE A 8 18.11 -35.52 -26.14
N ARG A 9 19.15 -35.64 -26.98
CA ARG A 9 20.21 -34.63 -27.04
C ARG A 9 19.79 -33.51 -27.98
N LEU A 10 19.16 -32.48 -27.42
CA LEU A 10 18.82 -31.28 -28.17
C LEU A 10 20.10 -30.55 -28.59
N PRO A 11 20.28 -30.25 -29.90
CA PRO A 11 21.45 -29.52 -30.36
C PRO A 11 21.42 -28.08 -29.84
N ARG A 12 22.57 -27.58 -29.36
CA ARG A 12 22.73 -26.26 -28.72
C ARG A 12 22.08 -25.12 -29.51
N LYS A 13 22.10 -25.20 -30.84
CA LYS A 13 21.50 -24.22 -31.77
C LYS A 13 19.97 -24.15 -31.69
N VAL A 14 19.30 -25.28 -31.45
CA VAL A 14 17.83 -25.32 -31.26
C VAL A 14 17.44 -24.74 -29.91
N MET A 15 18.28 -24.91 -28.89
CA MET A 15 18.07 -24.27 -27.59
C MET A 15 18.16 -22.74 -27.68
N PHE A 16 19.10 -22.20 -28.46
CA PHE A 16 19.18 -20.75 -28.71
C PHE A 16 17.98 -20.20 -29.50
N LEU A 17 17.42 -20.97 -30.43
CA LEU A 17 16.21 -20.59 -31.16
C LEU A 17 14.97 -20.58 -30.26
N ILE A 18 14.81 -21.61 -29.41
CA ILE A 18 13.70 -21.67 -28.45
C ILE A 18 13.82 -20.54 -27.41
N ALA A 19 15.03 -20.31 -26.88
CA ALA A 19 15.29 -19.20 -25.97
C ALA A 19 15.00 -17.84 -26.63
N GLY A 20 15.39 -17.65 -27.90
CA GLY A 20 15.09 -16.44 -28.65
C GLY A 20 13.58 -16.20 -28.82
N ILE A 21 12.81 -17.25 -29.14
CA ILE A 21 11.35 -17.15 -29.30
C ILE A 21 10.66 -16.88 -27.95
N VAL A 22 11.10 -17.49 -26.86
CA VAL A 22 10.55 -17.27 -25.51
C VAL A 22 10.84 -15.86 -24.99
N VAL A 23 12.04 -15.33 -25.25
CA VAL A 23 12.40 -13.94 -24.89
C VAL A 23 11.58 -12.93 -25.70
N LEU A 24 11.34 -13.20 -26.99
CA LEU A 24 10.53 -12.32 -27.86
C LEU A 24 9.03 -12.37 -27.54
N SER A 25 8.49 -13.50 -27.10
CA SER A 25 7.07 -13.61 -26.71
C SER A 25 6.80 -13.13 -25.28
N GLY A 26 7.79 -13.19 -24.37
CA GLY A 26 7.67 -12.68 -23.00
C GLY A 26 7.52 -11.16 -22.92
N ALA A 27 8.13 -10.41 -23.85
CA ALA A 27 8.02 -8.95 -23.88
C ALA A 27 6.59 -8.45 -24.19
N SER A 28 5.76 -9.26 -24.87
CA SER A 28 4.40 -8.86 -25.27
C SER A 28 3.33 -9.17 -24.21
N GLY A 29 3.63 -10.01 -23.21
CA GLY A 29 2.69 -10.37 -22.14
C GLY A 29 2.59 -9.33 -21.02
N ALA A 30 3.69 -8.65 -20.70
CA ALA A 30 3.73 -7.65 -19.63
C ALA A 30 2.82 -6.44 -19.92
N PHE A 31 2.73 -6.03 -21.18
CA PHE A 31 1.86 -4.91 -21.59
C PHE A 31 0.37 -5.28 -21.49
N ALA A 32 -0.02 -6.52 -21.81
CA ALA A 32 -1.40 -6.98 -21.71
C ALA A 32 -1.89 -7.08 -20.26
N VAL A 33 -1.02 -7.39 -19.29
CA VAL A 33 -1.36 -7.40 -17.86
C VAL A 33 -1.49 -5.97 -17.33
N TYR A 34 -0.65 -5.04 -17.78
CA TYR A 34 -0.72 -3.62 -17.40
C TYR A 34 -1.99 -2.96 -17.93
N SER A 35 -2.30 -3.10 -19.22
CA SER A 35 -3.50 -2.51 -19.84
C SER A 35 -4.80 -3.30 -19.56
N GLY A 36 -4.70 -4.59 -19.23
CA GLY A 36 -5.87 -5.44 -18.95
C GLY A 36 -6.44 -5.25 -17.54
N LYS A 37 -5.67 -4.71 -16.59
CA LYS A 37 -6.17 -4.45 -15.23
C LYS A 37 -7.09 -3.24 -15.17
N ASP A 38 -6.87 -2.19 -15.96
CA ASP A 38 -7.84 -1.09 -16.03
C ASP A 38 -9.21 -1.57 -16.53
N ALA A 39 -9.23 -2.55 -17.45
CA ALA A 39 -10.46 -3.20 -17.88
C ALA A 39 -11.06 -4.12 -16.79
N LEU A 40 -10.24 -4.90 -16.06
CA LEU A 40 -10.72 -5.79 -14.99
C LEU A 40 -11.21 -5.02 -13.75
N LEU A 41 -10.54 -3.93 -13.36
CA LEU A 41 -10.94 -3.05 -12.27
C LEU A 41 -12.22 -2.29 -12.63
N ARG A 42 -12.40 -1.88 -13.90
CA ARG A 42 -13.65 -1.29 -14.39
C ARG A 42 -14.80 -2.30 -14.48
N VAL A 43 -14.54 -3.56 -14.82
CA VAL A 43 -15.56 -4.64 -14.85
C VAL A 43 -15.94 -5.10 -13.43
N ALA A 44 -15.05 -4.93 -12.44
CA ALA A 44 -15.32 -5.22 -11.03
C ALA A 44 -16.25 -4.19 -10.33
N GLY A 45 -16.73 -3.17 -11.05
CA GLY A 45 -17.72 -2.21 -10.56
C GLY A 45 -17.12 -1.10 -9.70
N ARG A 46 -17.84 0.01 -9.61
CA ARG A 46 -17.54 1.13 -8.71
C ARG A 46 -17.40 0.59 -7.28
N GLN A 47 -16.18 0.50 -6.78
CA GLN A 47 -15.92 -0.12 -5.48
C GLN A 47 -16.62 0.69 -4.39
N VAL A 48 -17.41 0.02 -3.56
CA VAL A 48 -18.07 0.64 -2.42
C VAL A 48 -16.97 0.95 -1.39
N PRO A 49 -16.83 2.19 -0.92
CA PRO A 49 -15.86 2.53 0.10
C PRO A 49 -16.08 1.65 1.34
N SER A 50 -15.03 0.95 1.76
CA SER A 50 -15.04 0.20 3.02
C SER A 50 -14.81 1.15 4.19
N VAL A 51 -15.06 0.67 5.41
CA VAL A 51 -14.71 1.41 6.65
C VAL A 51 -13.21 1.75 6.69
N SER A 52 -12.38 0.96 6.01
CA SER A 52 -10.93 1.12 5.92
C SER A 52 -10.46 1.84 4.65
N GLY A 53 -11.38 2.45 3.90
CA GLY A 53 -11.11 3.19 2.68
C GLY A 53 -11.30 2.36 1.41
N LEU A 54 -10.55 2.70 0.38
CA LEU A 54 -10.71 2.22 -1.00
C LEU A 54 -9.57 1.28 -1.39
N SER A 55 -9.79 0.53 -2.48
CA SER A 55 -8.69 -0.06 -3.25
C SER A 55 -7.79 1.04 -3.79
N CYS A 56 -6.49 0.79 -3.81
CA CYS A 56 -5.49 1.75 -4.24
C CYS A 56 -4.34 1.06 -4.98
N THR A 57 -3.64 1.85 -5.79
CA THR A 57 -2.42 1.45 -6.49
C THR A 57 -1.25 2.29 -5.98
N THR A 58 -0.12 1.65 -5.69
CA THR A 58 1.12 2.35 -5.33
C THR A 58 1.66 3.05 -6.57
N VAL A 59 1.76 4.38 -6.51
CA VAL A 59 2.42 5.18 -7.55
C VAL A 59 3.92 5.20 -7.30
N GLU A 60 4.32 5.44 -6.04
CA GLU A 60 5.73 5.52 -5.68
C GLU A 60 5.93 5.49 -4.16
N THR A 61 6.99 4.82 -3.71
CA THR A 61 7.47 4.93 -2.33
C THR A 61 8.87 5.55 -2.31
N VAL A 62 9.03 6.64 -1.58
CA VAL A 62 10.30 7.35 -1.39
C VAL A 62 10.75 7.20 0.05
N LYS A 63 11.89 6.53 0.25
CA LYS A 63 12.57 6.44 1.55
C LYS A 63 13.75 7.41 1.54
N MET A 64 13.79 8.31 2.51
CA MET A 64 14.82 9.34 2.61
C MET A 64 15.46 9.33 3.99
N ARG A 65 16.70 9.83 4.06
CA ARG A 65 17.37 10.12 5.32
C ARG A 65 17.74 11.60 5.36
N ARG A 66 17.30 12.32 6.40
CA ARG A 66 17.54 13.76 6.55
C ARG A 66 17.93 14.06 8.00
N ASN A 67 19.11 14.64 8.20
CA ASN A 67 19.60 14.99 9.54
C ASN A 67 19.56 13.82 10.55
N GLY A 68 19.90 12.61 10.08
CA GLY A 68 19.84 11.39 10.90
C GLY A 68 18.45 10.75 11.02
N GLN A 69 17.40 11.44 10.58
CA GLN A 69 16.01 10.96 10.62
C GLN A 69 15.66 10.18 9.36
N ARG A 70 14.83 9.15 9.48
CA ARG A 70 14.30 8.33 8.38
C ARG A 70 12.88 8.78 8.05
N TRP A 71 12.66 9.19 6.81
CA TRP A 71 11.35 9.64 6.32
C TRP A 71 10.86 8.70 5.23
N ILE A 72 9.63 8.24 5.35
CA ILE A 72 8.96 7.41 4.34
C ILE A 72 7.80 8.22 3.77
N ARG A 73 7.79 8.38 2.45
CA ARG A 73 6.71 9.05 1.73
C ARG A 73 6.14 8.12 0.68
N LYS A 74 4.86 7.79 0.76
CA LYS A 74 4.18 6.91 -0.18
C LYS A 74 3.11 7.70 -0.93
N TYR A 75 3.17 7.64 -2.26
CA TYR A 75 2.15 8.16 -3.17
C TYR A 75 1.30 6.99 -3.63
N VAL A 76 -0.01 7.11 -3.44
CA VAL A 76 -0.99 6.11 -3.86
C VAL A 76 -2.05 6.79 -4.71
N SER A 77 -2.66 6.03 -5.61
CA SER A 77 -3.75 6.48 -6.46
C SER A 77 -4.99 5.65 -6.18
N THR A 78 -6.16 6.30 -6.19
CA THR A 78 -7.47 5.68 -5.99
C THR A 78 -8.44 6.19 -7.05
N ASP A 79 -9.42 5.37 -7.39
CA ASP A 79 -10.56 5.78 -8.21
C ASP A 79 -11.29 6.99 -7.61
N SER A 80 -12.07 7.68 -8.44
CA SER A 80 -12.85 8.84 -8.03
C SER A 80 -13.70 8.54 -6.79
N ALA A 81 -13.39 9.19 -5.68
CA ALA A 81 -14.03 8.97 -4.38
C ALA A 81 -14.41 10.26 -3.68
N GLU A 82 -15.11 10.16 -2.55
CA GLU A 82 -15.34 11.30 -1.66
C GLU A 82 -14.10 11.53 -0.76
N GLY A 83 -13.94 12.75 -0.26
CA GLY A 83 -12.74 13.13 0.49
C GLY A 83 -12.47 12.29 1.75
N VAL A 84 -13.54 11.89 2.45
CA VAL A 84 -13.46 11.04 3.64
C VAL A 84 -12.91 9.64 3.31
N ASP A 85 -13.23 9.09 2.14
CA ASP A 85 -12.75 7.76 1.74
C ASP A 85 -11.27 7.79 1.37
N ARG A 86 -10.81 8.90 0.77
CA ARG A 86 -9.37 9.13 0.52
C ARG A 86 -8.58 9.22 1.81
N VAL A 87 -9.05 9.97 2.81
CA VAL A 87 -8.30 10.08 4.08
C VAL A 87 -8.32 8.77 4.86
N ARG A 88 -9.40 7.98 4.83
CA ARG A 88 -9.43 6.63 5.40
C ARG A 88 -8.38 5.73 4.74
N THR A 89 -8.30 5.76 3.42
CA THR A 89 -7.27 5.03 2.67
C THR A 89 -5.87 5.44 3.10
N ALA A 90 -5.61 6.74 3.20
CA ALA A 90 -4.31 7.26 3.66
C ALA A 90 -3.97 6.81 5.11
N LEU A 91 -4.96 6.82 6.02
CA LEU A 91 -4.81 6.38 7.41
C LEU A 91 -4.48 4.88 7.50
N ARG A 92 -5.19 4.03 6.75
CA ARG A 92 -4.91 2.59 6.65
C ARG A 92 -3.46 2.33 6.23
N ILE A 93 -3.04 2.94 5.12
CA ILE A 93 -1.68 2.76 4.58
C ILE A 93 -0.62 3.34 5.52
N THR A 94 -0.91 4.45 6.21
CA THR A 94 0.01 5.03 7.19
C THR A 94 0.23 4.09 8.36
N GLY A 95 -0.85 3.51 8.90
CA GLY A 95 -0.75 2.48 9.92
C GLY A 95 0.12 1.32 9.43
N LEU A 96 -0.10 0.87 8.19
CA LEU A 96 0.57 -0.31 7.62
C LEU A 96 2.08 -0.08 7.59
N LEU A 97 2.50 1.03 7.00
CA LEU A 97 3.90 1.44 6.94
C LEU A 97 4.54 1.56 8.33
N ALA A 98 3.81 2.10 9.31
CA ALA A 98 4.31 2.26 10.67
C ALA A 98 4.51 0.91 11.39
N SER A 99 3.75 -0.12 11.02
CA SER A 99 3.92 -1.48 11.56
C SER A 99 5.04 -2.27 10.87
N GLU A 100 5.28 -2.00 9.58
CA GLU A 100 6.26 -2.73 8.77
C GLU A 100 7.69 -2.19 8.93
N GLU A 101 7.86 -0.87 8.98
CA GLU A 101 9.19 -0.25 8.95
C GLU A 101 9.26 0.95 9.89
N LYS A 102 10.22 0.94 10.81
CA LYS A 102 10.46 2.08 11.72
C LYS A 102 11.03 3.29 10.98
N ALA A 103 10.30 4.40 11.01
CA ALA A 103 10.70 5.73 10.53
C ALA A 103 10.27 6.83 11.52
N ASP A 104 10.92 7.99 11.40
CA ASP A 104 10.61 9.17 12.22
C ASP A 104 9.43 9.98 11.64
N LEU A 105 9.19 9.85 10.33
CA LEU A 105 8.10 10.51 9.63
C LEU A 105 7.54 9.60 8.54
N TYR A 106 6.22 9.42 8.54
CA TYR A 106 5.45 8.77 7.50
C TYR A 106 4.54 9.81 6.85
N GLN A 107 4.54 9.86 5.52
CA GLN A 107 3.68 10.75 4.76
C GLN A 107 3.02 9.95 3.64
N VAL A 108 1.71 9.75 3.72
CA VAL A 108 0.92 9.09 2.69
C VAL A 108 0.11 10.16 1.95
N VAL A 109 0.29 10.21 0.63
CA VAL A 109 -0.39 11.14 -0.26
C VAL A 109 -1.28 10.35 -1.21
N VAL A 110 -2.56 10.69 -1.26
CA VAL A 110 -3.55 10.07 -2.14
C VAL A 110 -3.83 11.01 -3.31
N LEU A 111 -3.68 10.46 -4.51
CA LEU A 111 -3.95 11.11 -5.79
C LEU A 111 -5.19 10.49 -6.42
N ASP A 112 -5.81 11.21 -7.36
CA ASP A 112 -6.81 10.62 -8.24
C ASP A 112 -6.17 9.65 -9.24
N GLU A 113 -6.95 8.73 -9.78
CA GLU A 113 -6.57 7.83 -10.89
C GLU A 113 -6.10 8.61 -12.13
N ALA A 114 -6.78 9.71 -12.48
CA ALA A 114 -6.39 10.59 -13.57
C ALA A 114 -5.26 11.57 -13.18
N GLY A 115 -4.73 11.45 -11.96
CA GLY A 115 -3.73 12.33 -11.39
C GLY A 115 -2.35 12.21 -12.04
N PRO A 116 -1.47 13.19 -11.78
CA PRO A 116 -0.13 13.20 -12.39
C PRO A 116 0.75 12.06 -11.86
N LEU A 117 1.39 11.34 -12.80
CA LEU A 117 2.41 10.34 -12.45
C LEU A 117 3.78 10.98 -12.21
N ASP A 118 4.09 12.08 -12.89
CA ASP A 118 5.37 12.77 -12.77
C ASP A 118 5.57 13.37 -11.38
N ARG A 119 6.71 13.07 -10.75
CA ARG A 119 7.06 13.55 -9.40
C ARG A 119 6.89 15.06 -9.25
N ALA A 120 7.26 15.82 -10.28
CA ALA A 120 7.13 17.27 -10.27
C ALA A 120 5.66 17.69 -10.04
N HIS A 121 4.70 17.04 -10.67
CA HIS A 121 3.31 17.48 -10.67
C HIS A 121 2.48 16.96 -9.47
N ARG A 122 3.03 16.06 -8.63
CA ARG A 122 2.35 15.48 -7.44
C ARG A 122 2.41 16.41 -6.23
N ARG A 123 1.83 17.61 -6.36
CA ARG A 123 1.82 18.67 -5.34
C ARG A 123 0.60 19.57 -5.49
N GLY A 124 0.28 20.31 -4.42
CA GLY A 124 -0.81 21.30 -4.44
C GLY A 124 -2.15 20.64 -4.83
N PRO A 125 -2.85 21.14 -5.86
CA PRO A 125 -4.16 20.61 -6.29
C PRO A 125 -4.16 19.13 -6.68
N ALA A 126 -3.02 18.50 -6.97
CA ALA A 126 -2.99 17.07 -7.25
C ALA A 126 -3.29 16.19 -6.01
N ILE A 127 -3.16 16.74 -4.81
CA ILE A 127 -3.31 16.01 -3.55
C ILE A 127 -4.79 15.97 -3.15
N GLY A 128 -5.39 14.79 -3.21
CA GLY A 128 -6.78 14.58 -2.80
C GLY A 128 -6.92 14.28 -1.31
N ALA A 129 -5.93 13.63 -0.70
CA ALA A 129 -5.77 13.49 0.74
C ALA A 129 -4.30 13.32 1.13
N GLU A 130 -3.99 13.67 2.37
CA GLU A 130 -2.67 13.50 2.94
C GLU A 130 -2.77 13.14 4.42
N VAL A 131 -2.00 12.15 4.82
CA VAL A 131 -1.78 11.80 6.23
C VAL A 131 -0.28 11.90 6.51
N ILE A 132 0.04 12.64 7.55
CA ILE A 132 1.39 12.75 8.10
C ILE A 132 1.35 12.18 9.51
N PHE A 133 2.22 11.21 9.76
CA PHE A 133 2.40 10.60 11.08
C PHE A 133 3.86 10.70 11.51
N ALA A 134 4.09 11.17 12.72
CA ALA A 134 5.36 11.11 13.40
C ALA A 134 5.18 10.52 14.80
N PRO A 135 5.83 9.38 15.11
CA PRO A 135 5.80 8.83 16.46
C PRO A 135 6.34 9.79 17.52
N ASP A 136 7.30 10.65 17.15
CA ASP A 136 7.88 11.67 18.02
C ASP A 136 7.88 13.03 17.32
N PRO A 137 6.76 13.79 17.38
CA PRO A 137 6.61 15.05 16.64
C PRO A 137 7.62 16.12 17.10
N GLY A 138 8.11 16.05 18.35
CA GLY A 138 9.08 17.01 18.89
C GLY A 138 10.45 16.96 18.22
N LYS A 139 10.77 15.85 17.53
CA LYS A 139 11.99 15.72 16.72
C LYS A 139 11.87 16.33 15.33
N LEU A 140 10.67 16.74 14.91
CA LEU A 140 10.40 17.27 13.58
C LEU A 140 10.09 18.76 13.62
N PRO A 141 10.73 19.58 12.76
CA PRO A 141 10.43 21.00 12.70
C PRO A 141 9.01 21.24 12.18
N GLY A 142 8.24 22.05 12.90
CA GLY A 142 6.90 22.47 12.47
C GLY A 142 5.78 21.46 12.78
N MET A 143 6.04 20.44 13.59
CA MET A 143 5.04 19.49 14.03
C MET A 143 4.81 19.57 15.54
N SER A 144 3.55 19.79 15.94
CA SER A 144 3.15 19.86 17.36
C SER A 144 2.27 18.68 17.79
N ALA A 145 1.77 17.90 16.83
CA ALA A 145 0.93 16.74 17.05
C ALA A 145 1.47 15.57 16.22
N PRO A 146 1.37 14.33 16.72
CA PRO A 146 1.89 13.15 16.03
C PRO A 146 1.15 12.83 14.75
N PHE A 147 -0.12 13.24 14.64
CA PHE A 147 -0.94 13.06 13.44
C PHE A 147 -1.41 14.39 12.85
N VAL A 148 -1.34 14.47 11.53
CA VAL A 148 -2.08 15.45 10.72
C VAL A 148 -2.72 14.69 9.58
N ALA A 149 -4.05 14.67 9.52
CA ALA A 149 -4.80 14.04 8.44
C ALA A 149 -5.69 15.10 7.78
N ARG A 150 -5.61 15.21 6.46
CA ARG A 150 -6.41 16.17 5.69
C ARG A 150 -6.86 15.60 4.36
N TYR A 151 -7.97 16.13 3.85
CA TYR A 151 -8.44 15.83 2.49
C TYR A 151 -9.02 17.07 1.84
N ASN A 152 -9.00 17.09 0.51
CA ASN A 152 -9.75 18.08 -0.26
C ASN A 152 -11.19 17.57 -0.45
N ASP A 153 -12.21 18.38 -0.13
CA ASP A 153 -13.62 17.98 -0.25
C ASP A 153 -14.16 18.03 -1.69
N GLY A 154 -13.38 18.55 -2.63
CA GLY A 154 -13.72 18.61 -4.03
C GLY A 154 -13.59 17.25 -4.72
N LYS A 155 -14.29 17.12 -5.86
CA LYS A 155 -14.06 16.04 -6.81
C LYS A 155 -12.89 16.40 -7.71
N ALA A 156 -12.12 15.39 -8.11
CA ALA A 156 -11.08 15.59 -9.10
C ALA A 156 -11.69 15.97 -10.45
N ASN A 157 -11.00 16.84 -11.19
CA ASN A 157 -11.33 17.12 -12.58
C ASN A 157 -10.78 16.04 -13.53
N THR A 158 -10.91 16.23 -14.83
CA THR A 158 -10.48 15.26 -15.85
C THR A 158 -8.97 14.99 -15.90
N VAL A 159 -8.17 15.78 -15.19
CA VAL A 159 -6.71 15.61 -15.07
C VAL A 159 -6.29 15.31 -13.63
N GLY A 160 -7.24 14.84 -12.81
CA GLY A 160 -6.97 14.37 -11.46
C GLY A 160 -6.62 15.46 -10.44
N LEU A 161 -7.02 16.72 -10.69
CA LEU A 161 -6.77 17.85 -9.79
C LEU A 161 -8.01 18.22 -8.98
N PHE A 162 -7.81 18.52 -7.70
CA PHE A 162 -8.80 18.87 -6.70
C PHE A 162 -8.80 20.38 -6.42
N TYR A 163 -9.99 20.99 -6.41
CA TYR A 163 -10.18 22.43 -6.19
C TYR A 163 -11.26 22.75 -5.15
N GLY A 164 -11.54 21.82 -4.24
CA GLY A 164 -12.37 22.04 -3.06
C GLY A 164 -11.60 22.68 -1.91
N ARG A 165 -12.20 22.65 -0.73
CA ARG A 165 -11.60 23.10 0.53
C ARG A 165 -10.80 21.98 1.16
N ASP A 166 -9.70 22.35 1.80
CA ASP A 166 -8.95 21.43 2.63
C ASP A 166 -9.64 21.29 3.99
N VAL A 167 -10.02 20.05 4.32
CA VAL A 167 -10.60 19.65 5.60
C VAL A 167 -9.53 18.93 6.39
N VAL A 168 -9.21 19.43 7.57
CA VAL A 168 -8.29 18.79 8.52
C VAL A 168 -9.10 18.06 9.57
N LEU A 169 -8.80 16.80 9.83
CA LEU A 169 -9.49 16.00 10.83
C LEU A 169 -9.00 16.37 12.24
N SER A 170 -9.91 16.29 13.22
CA SER A 170 -9.52 16.39 14.63
C SER A 170 -8.79 15.13 15.09
N ALA A 171 -8.07 15.21 16.21
CA ALA A 171 -7.41 14.03 16.79
C ALA A 171 -8.42 12.93 17.15
N ASP A 172 -9.59 13.31 17.67
CA ASP A 172 -10.66 12.38 18.04
C ASP A 172 -11.26 11.68 16.81
N ASP A 173 -11.44 12.40 15.70
CA ASP A 173 -11.91 11.81 14.43
C ASP A 173 -10.89 10.83 13.87
N ILE A 174 -9.59 11.17 13.93
CA ILE A 174 -8.51 10.28 13.51
C ILE A 174 -8.52 9.01 14.36
N GLN A 175 -8.61 9.15 15.68
CA GLN A 175 -8.63 8.01 16.60
C GLN A 175 -9.85 7.12 16.39
N THR A 176 -11.03 7.72 16.24
CA THR A 176 -12.28 7.00 15.98
C THR A 176 -12.18 6.24 14.65
N THR A 177 -11.65 6.90 13.61
CA THR A 177 -11.49 6.31 12.28
C THR A 177 -10.53 5.12 12.33
N LEU A 178 -9.36 5.27 12.94
CA LEU A 178 -8.36 4.21 13.05
C LEU A 178 -8.88 3.01 13.85
N THR A 179 -9.60 3.26 14.95
CA THR A 179 -10.19 2.18 15.78
C THR A 179 -11.27 1.40 15.05
N ALA A 180 -12.02 2.05 14.15
CA ALA A 180 -13.05 1.40 13.35
C ALA A 180 -12.50 0.56 12.18
N MET A 181 -11.22 0.71 11.84
CA MET A 181 -10.60 0.02 10.71
C MET A 181 -10.24 -1.43 11.05
N ASN A 182 -10.66 -2.33 10.17
CA ASN A 182 -10.42 -3.77 10.28
C ASN A 182 -9.61 -4.34 9.10
N ASP A 183 -9.42 -3.58 8.03
CA ASP A 183 -8.60 -3.97 6.89
C ASP A 183 -7.19 -3.39 7.01
N ARG A 184 -6.21 -4.24 6.72
CA ARG A 184 -4.77 -3.97 6.79
C ARG A 184 -4.06 -4.26 5.47
N SER A 185 -4.81 -4.45 4.39
CA SER A 185 -4.25 -4.65 3.05
C SER A 185 -3.33 -3.48 2.67
N ASP A 186 -2.34 -3.71 1.81
CA ASP A 186 -1.60 -2.63 1.15
C ASP A 186 -2.29 -2.25 -0.17
N CYS A 187 -1.83 -1.17 -0.79
CA CYS A 187 -2.14 -0.88 -2.20
C CYS A 187 -1.47 -1.89 -3.14
N PHE A 188 -2.10 -2.12 -4.29
CA PHE A 188 -1.48 -2.90 -5.35
C PHE A 188 -0.19 -2.22 -5.84
N ASP A 189 0.94 -2.92 -5.77
CA ASP A 189 2.22 -2.43 -6.30
C ASP A 189 2.48 -3.02 -7.71
N PRO A 190 2.41 -2.20 -8.77
CA PRO A 190 2.60 -2.67 -10.13
C PRO A 190 4.04 -3.12 -10.42
N VAL A 191 5.03 -2.55 -9.72
CA VAL A 191 6.44 -2.89 -9.89
C VAL A 191 6.71 -4.25 -9.26
N ALA A 192 6.29 -4.46 -8.02
CA ALA A 192 6.44 -5.74 -7.34
C ALA A 192 5.70 -6.87 -8.09
N ALA A 193 4.51 -6.59 -8.65
CA ALA A 193 3.78 -7.54 -9.46
C ALA A 193 4.52 -7.92 -10.76
N ALA A 194 5.18 -6.96 -11.41
CA ALA A 194 6.00 -7.21 -12.60
C ALA A 194 7.25 -8.05 -12.29
N GLU A 195 7.91 -7.79 -11.15
CA GLU A 195 9.06 -8.58 -10.69
C GLU A 195 8.67 -10.03 -10.38
N ALA A 196 7.54 -10.24 -9.69
CA ALA A 196 7.02 -11.58 -9.41
C ALA A 196 6.69 -12.37 -10.68
N ALA A 197 6.12 -11.70 -11.70
CA ALA A 197 5.83 -12.31 -12.99
C ALA A 197 7.11 -12.64 -13.80
N GLY A 198 8.18 -11.85 -13.64
CA GLY A 198 9.48 -12.10 -14.27
C GLY A 198 10.29 -13.23 -13.61
N SER A 199 10.11 -13.47 -12.31
CA SER A 199 10.83 -14.51 -11.56
C SER A 199 10.31 -15.94 -11.82
N ALA A 200 9.09 -16.10 -12.35
CA ALA A 200 8.52 -17.40 -12.72
C ALA A 200 9.18 -18.07 -13.95
N GLY A 201 10.25 -17.47 -14.51
CA GLY A 201 10.94 -17.95 -15.71
C GLY A 201 12.38 -18.46 -15.51
N SER A 202 12.90 -18.52 -14.28
CA SER A 202 14.29 -18.95 -14.02
C SER A 202 14.41 -20.02 -12.94
N GLU A 203 14.06 -21.26 -13.28
CA GLU A 203 14.51 -22.44 -12.54
C GLU A 203 15.23 -23.43 -13.47
N SER A 204 16.57 -23.34 -13.51
CA SER A 204 17.44 -24.51 -13.74
C SER A 204 18.82 -24.31 -13.09
N GLY A 205 18.90 -24.71 -11.81
CA GLY A 205 20.04 -25.40 -11.17
C GLY A 205 21.32 -24.61 -10.86
N ALA A 206 21.49 -24.25 -9.57
CA ALA A 206 22.70 -24.55 -8.81
C ALA A 206 22.45 -24.43 -7.29
N GLU A 207 22.75 -25.55 -6.63
CA GLU A 207 22.80 -25.92 -5.21
C GLU A 207 23.06 -24.82 -4.15
N SER A 208 22.11 -24.74 -3.22
CA SER A 208 22.15 -24.45 -1.76
C SER A 208 23.26 -23.61 -1.13
N ILE A 209 22.83 -22.55 -0.43
CA ILE A 209 23.20 -22.33 0.99
C ILE A 209 21.91 -22.08 1.78
N GLU A 210 21.60 -22.98 2.70
CA GLU A 210 20.60 -22.79 3.76
C GLU A 210 20.97 -21.59 4.61
N VAL A 211 20.05 -20.64 4.75
CA VAL A 211 19.82 -19.99 6.05
C VAL A 211 18.34 -20.14 6.32
N ALA A 212 18.06 -20.90 7.38
CA ALA A 212 16.74 -21.18 7.88
C ALA A 212 16.07 -19.90 8.40
N GLU A 213 14.88 -19.60 7.89
CA GLU A 213 13.86 -18.87 8.66
C GLU A 213 12.62 -19.74 8.64
N GLY A 214 12.33 -20.35 9.78
CA GLY A 214 11.11 -21.11 10.00
C GLY A 214 9.87 -20.22 9.89
N PRO A 215 8.68 -20.83 9.80
CA PRO A 215 7.44 -20.09 9.75
C PRO A 215 7.29 -19.35 11.08
N VAL A 216 7.35 -18.02 11.05
CA VAL A 216 6.77 -17.23 12.13
C VAL A 216 5.27 -17.32 11.91
N GLU A 217 4.64 -18.28 12.59
CA GLU A 217 3.23 -18.18 12.95
C GLU A 217 3.06 -16.83 13.64
N VAL A 218 2.50 -15.88 12.91
CA VAL A 218 2.02 -14.64 13.50
C VAL A 218 0.73 -15.02 14.19
N GLU A 219 0.83 -15.41 15.46
CA GLU A 219 -0.29 -15.37 16.37
C GLU A 219 -0.92 -13.99 16.25
N ALA A 220 -2.20 -13.99 15.87
CA ALA A 220 -3.00 -12.78 15.79
C ALA A 220 -3.17 -12.24 17.21
N ASP A 221 -2.21 -11.45 17.66
CA ASP A 221 -2.38 -10.62 18.84
C ASP A 221 -3.38 -9.53 18.48
N GLU A 222 -4.59 -9.63 19.06
CA GLU A 222 -5.70 -8.69 18.88
C GLU A 222 -5.36 -7.25 19.33
N LYS A 223 -4.15 -6.96 19.85
CA LYS A 223 -3.68 -5.60 20.15
C LYS A 223 -2.70 -5.01 19.12
N GLY A 224 -2.40 -5.72 18.02
CA GLY A 224 -1.11 -5.58 17.33
C GLY A 224 -0.85 -4.40 16.38
N PHE A 225 -1.84 -3.63 15.90
CA PHE A 225 -1.60 -2.71 14.77
C PHE A 225 -1.95 -1.25 15.08
N PHE A 226 -3.24 -0.92 15.11
CA PHE A 226 -3.68 0.37 15.61
C PHE A 226 -3.38 0.51 17.11
N GLY A 227 -3.38 -0.59 17.87
CA GLY A 227 -2.98 -0.59 19.28
C GLY A 227 -1.53 -0.14 19.49
N SER A 228 -0.58 -0.53 18.63
CA SER A 228 0.81 -0.06 18.71
C SER A 228 0.94 1.42 18.37
N MET A 229 0.28 1.87 17.30
CA MET A 229 0.26 3.28 16.90
C MET A 229 -0.48 4.15 17.92
N MET A 230 -1.57 3.64 18.48
CA MET A 230 -2.36 4.26 19.53
C MET A 230 -1.60 4.30 20.85
N ALA A 231 -0.89 3.23 21.22
CA ALA A 231 -0.06 3.21 22.43
C ALA A 231 1.12 4.18 22.31
N MET A 232 1.74 4.29 21.14
CA MET A 232 2.80 5.27 20.87
C MET A 232 2.31 6.72 21.02
N VAL A 233 1.04 6.99 20.70
CA VAL A 233 0.52 8.36 20.62
C VAL A 233 -0.36 8.77 21.81
N TRP A 234 -1.22 7.89 22.30
CA TRP A 234 -2.26 8.17 23.30
C TRP A 234 -2.13 7.32 24.59
N GLY A 235 -1.18 6.38 24.66
CA GLY A 235 -1.01 5.46 25.80
C GLY A 235 -2.13 4.41 25.93
N ASP A 236 -1.94 3.41 26.79
CA ASP A 236 -2.78 2.19 26.92
C ASP A 236 -4.26 2.39 27.31
N LYS A 237 -4.77 3.62 27.39
CA LYS A 237 -6.18 3.89 27.74
C LYS A 237 -7.03 4.15 26.50
N ALA A 238 -7.35 3.10 25.77
CA ALA A 238 -8.49 3.14 24.83
C ALA A 238 -9.07 1.73 24.61
N ALA A 239 -9.64 1.16 25.67
CA ALA A 239 -10.74 0.22 25.51
C ALA A 239 -11.93 0.80 26.29
N PRO A 240 -13.00 1.29 25.63
CA PRO A 240 -14.26 1.41 26.32
C PRO A 240 -14.70 -0.01 26.74
N ALA A 241 -14.94 -0.19 28.03
CA ALA A 241 -15.47 -1.44 28.56
C ALA A 241 -16.77 -1.79 27.83
N GLU A 242 -16.87 -3.02 27.35
CA GLU A 242 -18.13 -3.58 26.86
C GLU A 242 -19.23 -3.34 27.90
N PRO A 243 -20.45 -2.91 27.49
CA PRO A 243 -21.56 -2.87 28.41
C PRO A 243 -21.89 -4.31 28.83
N ALA A 244 -21.76 -4.59 30.13
CA ALA A 244 -22.14 -5.85 30.72
C ALA A 244 -23.58 -6.20 30.33
N GLU A 245 -23.70 -7.33 29.64
CA GLU A 245 -24.94 -8.04 29.38
C GLU A 245 -25.69 -8.23 30.71
N ALA A 246 -26.81 -7.53 30.85
CA ALA A 246 -27.73 -7.73 31.96
C ALA A 246 -28.48 -9.05 31.76
N ALA A 247 -27.89 -10.14 32.27
CA ALA A 247 -28.62 -11.36 32.58
C ALA A 247 -29.47 -11.11 33.84
N GLY A 248 -30.78 -11.32 33.72
CA GLY A 248 -31.78 -10.79 34.65
C GLY A 248 -32.07 -11.60 35.91
N HIS A 249 -33.12 -11.11 36.58
CA HIS A 249 -34.07 -11.84 37.41
C HIS A 249 -35.43 -11.16 37.28
#